data_AF-A0A916FRX9-F1
#
_entry.id   AF-A0A916FRX9-F1
#
_cell.length_a   1.000
_cell.length_b   1.000
_cell.length_c   1.000
_cell.angle_alpha   90.00
_cell.angle_beta   90.00
_cell.angle_gamma   90.00
#
_symmetry.space_group_name_H-M   'P 1'
#
loop_
_entity.id
_entity.type
_entity.pdbx_description
1 polymer ?
#
loop_
_entity_poly.entity_id
_entity_poly.type
_entity_poly.pdbx_seq_one_letter_code
_entity_poly.pdbx_strand_id
1 'polypeptide(L)'
;MGDLICPKCGDLWDSYGITYARGEGDMSPEEIKNFLEGRGCPSCGFGKICPRCHGGCIEKNDCHTCFGSGYVFAKRCPSASDVRFRKWFIGYSNSPQYPLRFFDEVETLCVHEEKPEESCDGIVHVAKIKCPDCHGEGEPCSECSGDGKFHAERQPELLDQAVESLLDNSDAEPVGVLMRFMRGAQTQSESAKEKPHDE
;
A
#
# COMPACT_ATOMS: atom_id res chain seq x y z
N MET A 1 -3.74 25.71 5.99
CA MET A 1 -4.06 24.27 6.11
C MET A 1 -4.11 23.73 4.70
N GLY A 2 -2.99 23.16 4.28
CA GLY A 2 -2.84 22.46 3.01
C GLY A 2 -2.65 20.98 3.25
N ASP A 3 -2.46 20.23 2.17
CA ASP A 3 -2.18 18.81 2.22
C ASP A 3 -0.73 18.55 2.66
N LEU A 4 -0.52 17.44 3.37
CA LEU A 4 0.79 16.87 3.66
C LEU A 4 1.19 15.94 2.52
N ILE A 5 2.44 16.05 2.07
CA ILE A 5 2.97 15.21 1.00
C ILE A 5 3.68 14.00 1.60
N CYS A 6 3.38 12.81 1.11
CA CYS A 6 4.11 11.60 1.50
C CYS A 6 5.53 11.60 0.91
N PRO A 7 6.60 11.45 1.72
CA PRO A 7 7.99 11.44 1.21
C PRO A 7 8.38 10.21 0.40
N LYS A 8 7.49 9.21 0.30
CA LYS A 8 7.76 7.94 -0.38
C LYS A 8 7.01 7.81 -1.70
N CYS A 9 5.79 8.33 -1.79
CA CYS A 9 4.98 8.20 -3.00
C CYS A 9 4.50 9.53 -3.57
N GLY A 10 4.66 10.65 -2.85
CA GLY A 10 4.14 11.95 -3.27
C GLY A 10 2.63 12.11 -3.07
N ASP A 11 1.91 11.10 -2.57
CA ASP A 11 0.47 11.20 -2.31
C ASP A 11 0.18 12.35 -1.33
N LEU A 12 -0.89 13.09 -1.62
CA LEU A 12 -1.41 14.16 -0.81
C LEU A 12 -2.34 13.60 0.28
N TRP A 13 -2.17 14.07 1.50
CA TRP A 13 -2.99 13.70 2.65
C TRP A 13 -3.53 14.94 3.35
N ASP A 14 -4.81 14.91 3.74
CA ASP A 14 -5.39 16.00 4.52
C ASP A 14 -4.65 16.13 5.86
N SER A 15 -4.04 17.30 6.07
CA SER A 15 -3.35 17.61 7.32
C SER A 15 -4.28 17.46 8.51
N TYR A 16 -5.56 17.81 8.40
CA TYR A 16 -6.53 17.69 9.49
C TYR A 16 -6.71 16.25 9.97
N GLY A 17 -6.80 15.32 9.02
CA GLY A 17 -6.93 13.88 9.28
C GLY A 17 -5.70 13.27 9.97
N ILE A 18 -4.55 13.93 9.89
CA ILE A 18 -3.27 13.44 10.45
C ILE A 18 -2.94 14.13 11.78
N THR A 19 -3.02 15.47 11.84
CA THR A 19 -2.50 16.24 12.98
C THR A 19 -3.55 16.52 14.05
N TYR A 20 -4.82 16.64 13.69
CA TYR A 20 -5.88 17.10 14.60
C TYR A 20 -6.93 16.03 14.91
N ALA A 21 -7.25 15.15 13.96
CA ALA A 21 -8.24 14.09 14.14
C ALA A 21 -7.68 12.88 14.93
N ARG A 22 -7.44 13.04 16.24
CA ARG A 22 -7.00 11.95 17.13
C ARG A 22 -8.11 10.89 17.30
N GLY A 23 -8.14 9.91 16.40
CA GLY A 23 -9.06 8.77 16.43
C GLY A 23 -10.28 8.91 15.50
N GLU A 24 -10.40 10.03 14.79
CA GLU A 24 -11.48 10.28 13.81
C GLU A 24 -10.94 10.42 12.37
N GLY A 25 -9.62 10.36 12.17
CA GLY A 25 -8.98 10.47 10.86
C GLY A 25 -8.78 9.13 10.15
N ASP A 26 -8.35 9.19 8.89
CA ASP A 26 -8.13 8.04 8.01
C ASP A 26 -6.92 7.15 8.39
N MET A 27 -6.17 7.54 9.42
CA MET A 27 -4.99 6.82 9.89
C MET A 27 -5.12 6.46 11.37
N SER A 28 -4.67 5.26 11.71
CA SER A 28 -4.45 4.88 13.11
C SER A 28 -3.29 5.67 13.74
N PRO A 29 -3.20 5.76 15.07
CA PRO A 29 -2.12 6.48 15.75
C PRO A 29 -0.71 6.00 15.39
N GLU A 30 -0.55 4.71 15.09
CA GLU A 30 0.74 4.15 14.66
C GLU A 30 1.09 4.57 13.23
N GLU A 31 0.11 4.61 12.33
CA GLU A 31 0.29 5.06 10.95
C GLU A 31 0.63 6.55 10.89
N ILE A 32 -0.05 7.39 11.69
CA ILE A 32 0.28 8.82 11.85
C ILE A 32 1.73 8.97 12.30
N LYS A 33 2.15 8.20 13.31
CA LYS A 33 3.53 8.24 13.79
C LYS A 33 4.52 7.87 12.68
N ASN A 34 4.27 6.79 11.94
CA ASN A 34 5.14 6.38 10.82
C ASN A 34 5.19 7.45 9.72
N PHE A 35 4.05 8.09 9.41
CA PHE A 35 3.98 9.16 8.42
C PHE A 35 4.77 10.40 8.83
N LEU A 36 4.57 10.90 10.05
CA LEU A 36 5.27 12.07 10.59
C LEU A 36 6.77 11.82 10.81
N GLU A 37 7.19 10.57 10.97
CA GLU A 37 8.60 10.17 10.97
C GLU A 37 9.17 10.01 9.54
N GLY A 38 8.40 10.28 8.49
CA GLY A 38 8.85 10.21 7.11
C GLY A 38 9.02 8.79 6.57
N ARG A 39 8.43 7.77 7.24
CA ARG A 39 8.50 6.37 6.79
C ARG A 39 7.57 6.08 5.62
N GLY A 40 6.64 6.97 5.31
CA GLY A 40 5.67 6.85 4.22
C GLY A 40 4.23 6.83 4.73
N CYS A 41 3.29 6.56 3.84
CA CYS A 41 1.86 6.52 4.14
C CYS A 41 1.29 5.10 3.98
N PRO A 42 0.05 4.84 4.44
CA PRO A 42 -0.64 3.57 4.22
C PRO A 42 -0.72 3.19 2.74
N SER A 43 -0.97 4.14 1.84
CA SER A 43 -1.11 3.88 0.39
C SER A 43 0.15 3.31 -0.26
N CYS A 44 1.34 3.67 0.22
CA CYS A 44 2.61 3.09 -0.24
C CYS A 44 3.17 2.02 0.69
N GLY A 45 2.35 1.53 1.63
CA GLY A 45 2.75 0.55 2.62
C GLY A 45 3.96 0.99 3.44
N PHE A 46 4.10 2.29 3.72
CA PHE A 46 5.26 2.89 4.40
C PHE A 46 6.58 2.62 3.66
N GLY A 47 6.59 2.88 2.34
CA GLY A 47 7.76 2.70 1.49
C GLY A 47 8.12 1.25 1.22
N LYS A 48 7.18 0.31 1.39
CA LYS A 48 7.40 -1.11 1.09
C LYS A 48 7.06 -1.46 -0.36
N ILE A 49 6.16 -0.70 -0.98
CA ILE A 49 5.71 -0.94 -2.35
C ILE A 49 6.08 0.21 -3.27
N CYS A 50 6.38 -0.11 -4.52
CA CYS A 50 6.66 0.87 -5.56
C CYS A 50 5.42 1.74 -5.79
N PRO A 51 5.51 3.08 -5.72
CA PRO A 51 4.37 3.98 -5.89
C PRO A 51 3.83 3.97 -7.32
N ARG A 52 4.68 3.75 -8.33
CA ARG A 52 4.27 3.71 -9.73
C ARG A 52 3.40 2.52 -10.10
N CYS A 53 3.78 1.32 -9.65
CA CYS A 53 3.05 0.09 -9.97
C CYS A 53 2.21 -0.43 -8.78
N HIS A 54 2.19 0.27 -7.65
CA HIS A 54 1.55 -0.15 -6.39
C HIS A 54 1.89 -1.60 -5.98
N GLY A 55 3.15 -1.99 -6.21
CA GLY A 55 3.61 -3.37 -5.94
C GLY A 55 3.07 -4.43 -6.91
N GLY A 56 2.64 -4.04 -8.10
CA GLY A 56 2.22 -4.94 -9.19
C GLY A 56 3.34 -5.41 -10.11
N CYS A 57 4.56 -4.90 -9.95
CA CYS A 57 5.77 -5.29 -10.68
C CYS A 57 5.77 -5.03 -12.20
N ILE A 58 4.66 -4.58 -12.78
CA ILE A 58 4.54 -4.28 -14.21
C ILE A 58 4.18 -2.82 -14.44
N GLU A 59 4.44 -2.32 -15.64
CA GLU A 59 3.86 -1.07 -16.15
C GLU A 59 2.35 -1.20 -16.29
N LYS A 60 1.65 -0.07 -16.21
CA LYS A 60 0.18 -0.04 -16.35
C LYS A 60 -0.20 -0.56 -17.74
N ASN A 61 -1.00 -1.62 -17.77
CA ASN A 61 -1.61 -2.16 -18.98
C ASN A 61 -3.11 -1.83 -19.05
N ASP A 62 -3.74 -2.06 -20.21
CA ASP A 62 -5.17 -1.76 -20.43
C ASP A 62 -6.12 -2.85 -19.89
N CYS A 63 -5.68 -3.71 -18.98
CA CYS A 63 -6.51 -4.78 -18.44
C CYS A 63 -7.65 -4.20 -17.57
N HIS A 64 -8.90 -4.34 -18.02
CA HIS A 64 -10.08 -3.85 -17.30
C HIS A 64 -10.34 -4.55 -15.96
N THR A 65 -9.79 -5.75 -15.74
CA THR A 65 -10.01 -6.51 -14.51
C THR A 65 -9.12 -6.03 -13.37
N CYS A 66 -7.85 -5.74 -13.64
CA CYS A 66 -6.90 -5.23 -12.63
C CYS A 66 -6.59 -3.73 -12.76
N PHE A 67 -7.19 -3.05 -13.75
CA PHE A 67 -6.92 -1.66 -14.09
C PHE A 67 -5.43 -1.35 -14.24
N GLY A 68 -4.70 -2.25 -14.92
CA GLY A 68 -3.27 -2.10 -15.14
C GLY A 68 -2.36 -2.54 -14.00
N SER A 69 -2.90 -3.00 -12.86
CA SER A 69 -2.08 -3.35 -11.69
C SER A 69 -1.36 -4.69 -11.82
N GLY A 70 -1.78 -5.57 -12.73
CA GLY A 70 -1.23 -6.93 -12.89
C GLY A 70 -1.66 -7.92 -11.80
N TYR A 71 -2.30 -7.46 -10.73
CA TYR A 71 -2.85 -8.26 -9.65
C TYR A 71 -4.26 -7.82 -9.27
N VAL A 72 -4.98 -8.68 -8.56
CA VAL A 72 -6.28 -8.39 -7.95
C VAL A 72 -6.33 -9.00 -6.54
N PHE A 73 -7.23 -8.51 -5.70
CA PHE A 73 -7.49 -9.11 -4.40
C PHE A 73 -8.64 -10.10 -4.51
N ALA A 74 -8.35 -11.37 -4.29
CA ALA A 74 -9.35 -12.41 -4.13
C ALA A 74 -9.78 -12.49 -2.66
N LYS A 75 -11.05 -12.77 -2.42
CA LYS A 75 -11.63 -12.88 -1.09
C LYS A 75 -12.43 -14.17 -0.94
N ARG A 76 -12.51 -14.69 0.27
CA ARG A 76 -13.31 -15.88 0.61
C ARG A 76 -13.75 -15.81 2.07
N CYS A 77 -15.00 -16.16 2.35
CA CYS A 77 -15.52 -16.30 3.70
C CYS A 77 -16.06 -17.73 3.91
N PRO A 78 -15.26 -18.65 4.49
CA PRO A 78 -15.64 -20.05 4.66
C PRO A 78 -16.90 -20.26 5.51
N SER A 79 -17.17 -19.37 6.46
CA SER A 79 -18.33 -19.39 7.36
C SER A 79 -19.58 -18.75 6.77
N ALA A 80 -19.52 -18.16 5.58
CA ALA A 80 -20.63 -17.41 5.01
C ALA A 80 -21.90 -18.27 4.87
N SER A 81 -23.04 -17.64 5.14
CA SER A 81 -24.36 -18.24 4.99
C SER A 81 -24.65 -18.61 3.53
N ASP A 82 -24.32 -17.71 2.60
CA ASP A 82 -24.36 -17.97 1.15
C ASP A 82 -23.13 -18.79 0.72
N VAL A 83 -23.40 -19.97 0.16
CA VAL A 83 -22.39 -20.92 -0.29
C VAL A 83 -21.46 -20.39 -1.37
N ARG A 84 -21.86 -19.34 -2.12
CA ARG A 84 -21.02 -18.72 -3.14
C ARG A 84 -19.81 -18.02 -2.53
N PHE A 85 -19.97 -17.37 -1.39
CA PHE A 85 -18.88 -16.66 -0.70
C PHE A 85 -17.93 -17.58 0.05
N ARG A 86 -18.27 -18.87 0.14
CA ARG A 86 -17.35 -19.91 0.59
C ARG A 86 -16.32 -20.29 -0.47
N LYS A 87 -16.44 -19.78 -1.70
CA LYS A 87 -15.43 -19.87 -2.76
C LYS A 87 -14.62 -18.58 -2.82
N TRP A 88 -13.47 -18.62 -3.49
CA TRP A 88 -12.71 -17.41 -3.78
C TRP A 88 -13.46 -16.56 -4.81
N PHE A 89 -13.46 -15.25 -4.65
CA PHE A 89 -14.05 -14.33 -5.62
C PHE A 89 -13.25 -13.04 -5.73
N ILE A 90 -13.34 -12.38 -6.87
CA ILE A 90 -12.83 -11.03 -7.09
C ILE A 90 -14.02 -10.08 -7.27
N GLY A 91 -13.92 -8.89 -6.70
CA GLY A 91 -14.96 -7.86 -6.79
C GLY A 91 -14.40 -6.50 -6.43
N TYR A 92 -15.02 -5.44 -6.95
CA TYR A 92 -14.57 -4.06 -6.74
C TYR A 92 -14.99 -3.48 -5.39
N SER A 93 -15.94 -4.11 -4.72
CA SER A 93 -16.39 -3.72 -3.39
C SER A 93 -16.04 -4.78 -2.36
N ASN A 94 -15.77 -4.33 -1.13
CA ASN A 94 -15.75 -5.20 0.05
C ASN A 94 -17.12 -5.85 0.31
N SER A 95 -18.18 -5.32 -0.32
CA SER A 95 -19.49 -5.96 -0.31
C SER A 95 -19.48 -7.19 -1.21
N PRO A 96 -19.88 -8.36 -0.68
CA PRO A 96 -20.00 -9.59 -1.46
C PRO A 96 -21.14 -9.55 -2.48
N GLN A 97 -21.94 -8.47 -2.54
CA GLN A 97 -23.11 -8.38 -3.41
C GLN A 97 -22.78 -8.27 -4.91
N TYR A 98 -21.56 -7.88 -5.28
CA TYR A 98 -21.17 -7.65 -6.68
C TYR A 98 -19.84 -8.36 -7.04
N PRO A 99 -19.82 -9.71 -7.01
CA PRO A 99 -18.65 -10.47 -7.44
C PRO A 99 -18.51 -10.37 -8.97
N LEU A 100 -17.31 -10.04 -9.43
CA LEU A 100 -16.97 -10.06 -10.85
C LEU A 100 -16.74 -11.51 -11.32
N ARG A 101 -16.09 -12.35 -10.50
CA ARG A 101 -15.78 -13.75 -10.84
C ARG A 101 -15.58 -14.60 -9.58
N PHE A 102 -15.89 -15.89 -9.69
CA PHE A 102 -15.64 -16.91 -8.67
C PHE A 102 -14.59 -17.93 -9.13
N PHE A 103 -13.87 -18.50 -8.18
CA PHE A 103 -12.81 -19.49 -8.36
C PHE A 103 -12.91 -20.55 -7.28
N ASP A 104 -12.62 -21.80 -7.62
CA ASP A 104 -12.55 -22.87 -6.62
C ASP A 104 -11.24 -22.76 -5.81
N GLU A 105 -10.12 -22.47 -6.48
CA GLU A 105 -8.78 -22.39 -5.88
C GLU A 105 -7.98 -21.22 -6.47
N VAL A 106 -7.06 -20.66 -5.68
CA VAL A 106 -6.19 -19.54 -6.10
C VAL A 106 -4.69 -19.83 -5.95
N GLU A 107 -4.31 -21.06 -5.57
CA GLU A 107 -2.92 -21.40 -5.21
C GLU A 107 -1.92 -21.10 -6.33
N THR A 108 -2.28 -21.37 -7.59
CA THR A 108 -1.42 -21.12 -8.76
C THR A 108 -1.31 -19.64 -9.13
N LEU A 109 -2.17 -18.79 -8.58
CA LEU A 109 -2.18 -17.34 -8.81
C LEU A 109 -1.77 -16.55 -7.56
N CYS A 110 -1.62 -17.21 -6.40
CA CYS A 110 -1.37 -16.54 -5.13
C CYS A 110 0.03 -15.91 -5.10
N VAL A 111 0.05 -14.60 -4.87
CA VAL A 111 1.28 -13.81 -4.70
C VAL A 111 1.54 -13.61 -3.21
N HIS A 112 0.48 -13.30 -2.45
CA HIS A 112 0.56 -13.06 -1.00
C HIS A 112 -0.79 -13.31 -0.33
N GLU A 113 -0.78 -13.98 0.82
CA GLU A 113 -1.94 -14.06 1.70
C GLU A 113 -1.93 -12.87 2.66
N GLU A 114 -3.03 -12.13 2.69
CA GLU A 114 -3.22 -11.02 3.61
C GLU A 114 -3.79 -11.53 4.94
N LYS A 115 -3.70 -10.68 5.98
CA LYS A 115 -4.34 -11.00 7.26
C LYS A 115 -5.86 -11.14 7.08
N PRO A 116 -6.49 -12.14 7.72
CA PRO A 116 -7.94 -12.24 7.69
C PRO A 116 -8.61 -11.01 8.30
N GLU A 117 -9.72 -10.60 7.71
CA GLU A 117 -10.55 -9.48 8.15
C GLU A 117 -11.84 -10.00 8.80
N GLU A 118 -12.34 -9.33 9.85
CA GLU A 118 -13.63 -9.66 10.45
C GLU A 118 -14.77 -8.95 9.70
N SER A 119 -15.85 -9.70 9.43
CA SER A 119 -17.07 -9.25 8.77
C SER A 119 -18.31 -9.73 9.54
N CYS A 120 -19.48 -9.15 9.25
CA CYS A 120 -20.76 -9.65 9.76
C CYS A 120 -21.05 -11.11 9.33
N ASP A 121 -20.46 -11.56 8.22
CA ASP A 121 -20.58 -12.93 7.71
C ASP A 121 -19.51 -13.90 8.27
N GLY A 122 -18.60 -13.38 9.11
CA GLY A 122 -17.50 -14.13 9.75
C GLY A 122 -16.13 -13.70 9.25
N ILE A 123 -15.16 -14.61 9.33
CA ILE A 123 -13.76 -14.31 8.96
C ILE A 123 -13.61 -14.34 7.44
N VAL A 124 -13.15 -13.23 6.88
CA VAL A 124 -12.86 -13.06 5.46
C VAL A 124 -11.37 -13.24 5.23
N HIS A 125 -11.02 -14.26 4.47
CA HIS A 125 -9.66 -14.46 3.97
C HIS A 125 -9.47 -13.60 2.71
N VAL A 126 -8.34 -12.90 2.65
CA VAL A 126 -7.98 -12.04 1.52
C VAL A 126 -6.63 -12.51 1.00
N ALA A 127 -6.51 -12.63 -0.32
CA ALA A 127 -5.27 -12.99 -0.99
C ALA A 127 -5.01 -12.04 -2.17
N LYS A 128 -3.79 -11.52 -2.26
CA LYS A 128 -3.30 -10.84 -3.45
C LYS A 128 -2.91 -11.90 -4.48
N ILE A 129 -3.60 -11.93 -5.61
CA ILE A 129 -3.38 -12.91 -6.67
C ILE A 129 -2.99 -12.22 -7.99
N LYS A 130 -2.27 -12.90 -8.87
CA LYS A 130 -2.06 -12.43 -10.24
C LYS A 130 -3.41 -12.26 -10.92
N CYS A 131 -3.54 -11.21 -11.74
CA CYS A 131 -4.78 -10.95 -12.45
C CYS A 131 -5.13 -12.18 -13.32
N PRO A 132 -6.34 -12.74 -13.22
CA PRO A 132 -6.70 -13.95 -13.96
C PRO A 132 -6.82 -13.72 -15.47
N ASP A 133 -6.96 -12.47 -15.92
CA ASP A 133 -7.16 -12.16 -17.34
C ASP A 133 -5.87 -11.73 -18.05
N CYS A 134 -4.99 -10.96 -17.38
CA CYS A 134 -3.68 -10.60 -17.95
C CYS A 134 -2.52 -11.44 -17.38
N HIS A 135 -2.77 -12.32 -16.42
CA HIS A 135 -1.77 -13.16 -15.75
C HIS A 135 -0.59 -12.42 -15.10
N GLY A 136 -0.74 -11.11 -14.89
CA GLY A 136 0.37 -10.24 -14.47
C GLY A 136 1.44 -10.09 -15.55
N GLU A 137 1.12 -10.38 -16.81
CA GLU A 137 1.99 -10.15 -17.96
C GLU A 137 1.96 -8.66 -18.34
N GLY A 138 3.14 -8.13 -18.60
CA GLY A 138 3.39 -6.72 -18.92
C GLY A 138 4.88 -6.42 -18.90
N GLU A 139 5.25 -5.23 -19.39
CA GLU A 139 6.63 -4.76 -19.26
C GLU A 139 6.95 -4.53 -17.77
N PRO A 140 8.15 -4.88 -17.28
CA PRO A 140 8.53 -4.60 -15.90
C PRO A 140 8.47 -3.11 -15.60
N CYS A 141 7.97 -2.76 -14.41
CA CYS A 141 7.89 -1.35 -13.98
C CYS A 141 9.28 -0.68 -13.99
N SER A 142 9.41 0.46 -14.66
CA SER A 142 10.68 1.16 -14.87
C SER A 142 11.28 1.69 -13.56
N GLU A 143 10.44 1.97 -12.56
CA GLU A 143 10.89 2.50 -11.26
C GLU A 143 11.41 1.42 -10.31
N CYS A 144 10.84 0.22 -10.34
CA CYS A 144 11.22 -0.87 -9.43
C CYS A 144 11.89 -2.05 -10.14
N SER A 145 12.03 -1.98 -11.47
CA SER A 145 12.59 -3.05 -12.32
C SER A 145 11.90 -4.40 -12.10
N GLY A 146 10.62 -4.37 -11.75
CA GLY A 146 9.80 -5.56 -11.53
C GLY A 146 9.84 -6.20 -10.14
N ASP A 147 10.55 -5.62 -9.16
CA ASP A 147 10.54 -6.16 -7.80
C ASP A 147 9.34 -5.69 -6.95
N GLY A 148 8.61 -4.68 -7.44
CA GLY A 148 7.42 -4.12 -6.79
C GLY A 148 7.71 -3.28 -5.54
N LYS A 149 8.98 -2.97 -5.23
CA LYS A 149 9.40 -2.25 -4.03
C LYS A 149 9.75 -0.80 -4.31
N PHE A 150 9.70 0.02 -3.28
CA PHE A 150 10.13 1.40 -3.35
C PHE A 150 11.66 1.49 -3.25
N HIS A 151 12.25 2.36 -4.07
CA HIS A 151 13.70 2.62 -4.10
C HIS A 151 13.94 4.10 -3.82
N ALA A 152 14.23 4.42 -2.55
CA ALA A 152 14.35 5.80 -2.04
C ALA A 152 15.39 6.65 -2.79
N GLU A 153 16.45 6.03 -3.29
CA GLU A 153 17.55 6.69 -4.02
C GLU A 153 17.09 7.36 -5.32
N ARG A 154 15.89 7.02 -5.82
CA ARG A 154 15.36 7.50 -7.09
C ARG A 154 14.49 8.76 -6.99
N GLN A 155 14.17 9.25 -5.79
CA GLN A 155 13.23 10.38 -5.60
C GLN A 155 13.66 11.36 -4.49
N PRO A 156 14.83 12.01 -4.59
CA PRO A 156 15.31 12.95 -3.57
C PRO A 156 14.42 14.19 -3.42
N GLU A 157 13.85 14.70 -4.53
CA GLU A 157 13.02 15.92 -4.54
C GLU A 157 11.72 15.78 -3.74
N LEU A 158 11.17 14.56 -3.64
CA LEU A 158 9.96 14.30 -2.84
C LEU A 158 10.22 14.45 -1.34
N LEU A 159 11.45 14.19 -0.90
CA LEU A 159 11.80 14.37 0.51
C LEU A 159 11.73 15.84 0.89
N ASP A 160 12.26 16.72 0.04
CA ASP A 160 12.26 18.17 0.26
C ASP A 160 10.82 18.71 0.28
N GLN A 161 10.00 18.32 -0.71
CA GLN A 161 8.58 18.70 -0.76
C GLN A 161 7.79 18.23 0.47
N ALA A 162 8.05 17.00 0.93
CA ALA A 162 7.38 16.45 2.10
C ALA A 162 7.78 17.21 3.38
N VAL A 163 9.07 17.55 3.54
CA VAL A 163 9.54 18.38 4.66
C VAL A 163 8.88 19.75 4.64
N GLU A 164 8.86 20.43 3.50
CA GLU A 164 8.24 21.75 3.35
C GLU A 164 6.75 21.70 3.72
N SER A 165 6.01 20.73 3.16
CA SER A 165 4.59 20.57 3.47
C SER A 165 4.33 20.32 4.96
N LEU A 166 5.22 19.59 5.63
CA LEU A 166 5.09 19.30 7.06
C LEU A 166 5.38 20.53 7.92
N LEU A 167 6.38 21.33 7.55
CA LEU A 167 6.69 22.58 8.24
C LEU A 167 5.57 23.61 8.11
N ASP A 168 4.97 23.73 6.92
CA ASP A 168 3.88 24.66 6.64
C ASP A 168 2.58 24.31 7.38
N ASN A 169 2.43 23.06 7.81
CA ASN A 169 1.22 22.55 8.48
C ASN A 169 1.47 22.09 9.93
N SER A 170 2.63 22.41 10.52
CA SER A 170 2.93 22.07 11.91
C SER A 170 3.03 23.31 12.80
N ASP A 171 2.36 23.27 13.95
CA ASP A 171 2.52 24.27 15.01
C ASP A 171 3.78 24.01 15.88
N ALA A 172 4.57 22.96 15.57
CA ALA A 172 5.76 22.57 16.33
C ALA A 172 7.02 23.31 15.88
N GLU A 173 8.07 23.31 16.73
CA GLU A 173 9.35 23.92 16.35
C GLU A 173 9.98 23.21 15.13
N PRO A 174 10.33 23.96 14.07
CA PRO A 174 10.81 23.41 12.78
C PRO A 174 11.96 22.40 12.91
N VAL A 175 12.92 22.67 13.80
CA VAL A 175 14.10 21.80 14.00
C VAL A 175 13.71 20.44 14.58
N GLY A 176 12.73 20.41 15.48
CA GLY A 176 12.23 19.17 16.08
C GLY A 176 11.49 18.29 15.07
N VAL A 177 10.77 18.92 14.14
CA VAL A 177 10.07 18.25 13.03
C VAL A 177 11.09 17.64 12.07
N LEU A 178 12.06 18.45 11.61
CA LEU A 178 13.09 18.05 10.67
C LEU A 178 13.91 16.85 11.18
N MET A 179 14.36 16.90 12.43
CA MET A 179 15.19 15.85 13.04
C MET A 179 14.47 14.50 13.15
N ARG A 180 13.15 14.50 13.42
CA ARG A 180 12.36 13.27 13.49
C ARG A 180 12.14 12.67 12.11
N PHE A 181 11.80 13.53 11.15
CA PHE A 181 11.51 13.15 9.78
C PHE A 181 12.73 12.54 9.08
N MET A 182 13.89 13.20 9.19
CA MET A 182 15.13 12.71 8.59
C MET A 182 15.59 11.38 9.18
N ARG A 183 15.39 11.16 10.50
CA ARG A 183 15.79 9.92 11.18
C ARG A 183 14.96 8.71 10.73
N GLY A 184 13.64 8.88 10.58
CA GLY A 184 12.78 7.80 10.10
C GLY A 184 12.97 7.50 8.61
N ALA A 185 13.34 8.51 7.82
CA ALA A 185 13.71 8.31 6.42
C ALA A 185 15.00 7.47 6.25
N GLN A 186 16.00 7.66 7.12
CA GLN A 186 17.30 6.96 7.06
C GLN A 186 17.24 5.50 7.51
N THR A 187 16.49 5.19 8.58
CA THR A 187 16.47 3.86 9.21
C THR A 187 16.01 2.74 8.26
N GLN A 188 15.18 3.02 7.25
CA GLN A 188 14.77 2.04 6.25
C GLN A 188 15.85 1.73 5.19
N SER A 189 16.76 2.68 4.93
CA SER A 189 17.84 2.47 3.94
C SER A 189 18.90 1.48 4.45
N GLU A 190 19.07 1.40 5.77
CA GLU A 190 20.02 0.49 6.43
C GLU A 190 19.45 -0.91 6.60
N SER A 191 18.16 -1.05 6.94
CA SER A 191 17.49 -2.35 7.05
C SER A 191 17.43 -3.12 5.71
N ALA A 192 17.54 -2.44 4.58
CA ALA A 192 17.62 -3.06 3.26
C ALA A 192 19.02 -3.64 2.95
N LYS A 193 20.07 -3.21 3.66
CA LYS A 193 21.46 -3.64 3.44
C LYS A 193 21.89 -4.83 4.29
N GLU A 194 21.16 -5.17 5.35
CA GLU A 194 21.49 -6.26 6.28
C GLU A 194 20.83 -7.61 5.96
N LYS A 195 20.70 -8.00 4.69
CA LYS A 195 20.49 -9.43 4.37
C LYS A 195 21.84 -10.09 4.11
N PRO A 196 22.33 -10.97 5.01
CA PRO A 196 23.48 -11.79 4.71
C PRO A 196 23.13 -12.70 3.53
N HIS A 197 24.01 -12.69 2.54
CA HIS A 197 24.13 -13.78 1.58
C HIS A 197 24.65 -15.00 2.38
N ASP A 198 23.73 -15.84 2.87
CA ASP A 198 24.10 -17.19 3.28
C ASP A 198 24.14 -18.06 2.02
N GLU A 199 25.37 -18.46 1.67
CA GLU A 199 25.72 -19.46 0.65
C GLU A 199 25.31 -20.88 1.06
#